data_AF-A0A923BVY9-F1
#
_entry.id   AF-A0A923BVY9-F1
#
_cell.length_a   1.000
_cell.length_b   1.000
_cell.length_c   1.000
_cell.angle_alpha   90.00
_cell.angle_beta   90.00
_cell.angle_gamma   90.00
#
_symmetry.space_group_name_H-M   'P 1'
#
loop_
_entity.id
_entity.type
_entity.pdbx_description
1 polymer ?
#
loop_
_entity_poly.entity_id
_entity_poly.type
_entity_poly.pdbx_seq_one_letter_code
_entity_poly.pdbx_strand_id
1 'polypeptide(L)'
;MAMAQAGFATALFDMRLGVEWIALALLELRRDLLVRPPPRPIASKYNPDQPRVPAGNPDGGQWTSGGGDGSSGEDSSVLETALDGLDDGSLDWATGRSRGGAVDWPNATPAQRARLVASELQAQAAIRRVQEIDARWKPPASISEGIEGAIATNQAAVRQAETRLRELQGTGIGPGPFAQESIPARSMGRKLQREEQQEINRIGSTYGCHTCGTSQPGTKAGNFVGDHQLPNAIVTPGGSQRLFPHCLSCSLRQGGRITGMKWRR
;
A
#
# COMPACT_ATOMS: atom_id res chain seq x y z
N MET A 1 -39.58 1.36 38.38
CA MET A 1 -39.66 0.52 37.16
C MET A 1 -39.92 1.30 35.86
N ALA A 2 -40.53 2.50 35.87
CA ALA A 2 -40.81 3.27 34.64
C ALA A 2 -39.60 3.93 33.95
N MET A 3 -38.52 4.27 34.69
CA MET A 3 -37.35 4.97 34.15
C MET A 3 -36.45 4.11 33.24
N ALA A 4 -36.44 2.79 33.41
CA ALA A 4 -35.60 1.88 32.62
C ALA A 4 -36.17 1.59 31.21
N GLN A 5 -37.49 1.70 31.04
CA GLN A 5 -38.14 1.47 29.74
C GLN A 5 -37.96 2.64 28.76
N ALA A 6 -37.82 3.87 29.28
CA ALA A 6 -37.60 5.06 28.46
C ALA A 6 -36.23 5.04 27.76
N GLY A 7 -35.16 4.60 28.44
CA GLY A 7 -33.80 4.57 27.86
C GLY A 7 -33.63 3.56 26.72
N PHE A 8 -34.35 2.43 26.76
CA PHE A 8 -34.28 1.41 25.72
C PHE A 8 -34.98 1.85 24.42
N ALA A 9 -36.11 2.58 24.54
CA ALA A 9 -36.81 3.12 23.38
C ALA A 9 -35.99 4.19 22.65
N THR A 10 -35.27 5.05 23.38
CA THR A 10 -34.38 6.06 22.79
C THR A 10 -33.19 5.42 22.07
N ALA A 11 -32.57 4.39 22.67
CA ALA A 11 -31.45 3.69 22.04
C ALA A 11 -31.83 2.99 20.73
N LEU A 12 -33.04 2.42 20.66
CA LEU A 12 -33.57 1.84 19.42
C LEU A 12 -33.89 2.89 18.36
N PHE A 13 -34.37 4.06 18.77
CA PHE A 13 -34.61 5.18 17.87
C PHE A 13 -33.29 5.73 17.29
N ASP A 14 -32.27 5.89 18.12
CA ASP A 14 -30.94 6.36 17.70
C ASP A 14 -30.24 5.35 16.78
N MET A 15 -30.38 4.05 17.04
CA MET A 15 -29.88 3.00 16.14
C MET A 15 -30.60 3.04 14.79
N ARG A 16 -31.92 3.20 14.77
CA ARG A 16 -32.68 3.30 13.54
C ARG A 16 -32.28 4.53 12.73
N LEU A 17 -32.13 5.67 13.39
CA LEU A 17 -31.65 6.89 12.76
C LEU A 17 -30.24 6.70 12.17
N GLY A 18 -29.34 6.03 12.91
CA GLY A 18 -27.99 5.71 12.45
C GLY A 18 -27.97 4.82 11.19
N VAL A 19 -28.85 3.83 11.11
CA VAL A 19 -28.98 2.96 9.92
C VAL A 19 -29.45 3.75 8.70
N GLU A 20 -30.40 4.68 8.87
CA GLU A 20 -30.88 5.54 7.77
C GLU A 20 -29.78 6.50 7.26
N TRP A 21 -28.96 7.05 8.16
CA TRP A 21 -27.80 7.87 7.78
C TRP A 21 -26.77 7.09 6.97
N ILE A 22 -26.51 5.83 7.34
CA ILE A 22 -25.62 4.95 6.57
C ILE A 22 -26.21 4.65 5.19
N ALA A 23 -27.52 4.40 5.10
CA ALA A 23 -28.20 4.16 3.83
C ALA A 23 -28.09 5.36 2.88
N LEU A 24 -28.26 6.59 3.41
CA LEU A 24 -28.08 7.82 2.64
C LEU A 24 -26.64 8.01 2.17
N ALA A 25 -25.65 7.78 3.04
CA ALA A 25 -24.23 7.87 2.68
C ALA A 25 -23.84 6.86 1.59
N LEU A 26 -24.39 5.65 1.63
CA LEU A 26 -24.18 4.63 0.59
C LEU A 26 -24.82 5.00 -0.75
N LEU A 27 -25.99 5.64 -0.73
CA LEU A 27 -26.65 6.14 -1.94
C LEU A 27 -25.85 7.28 -2.59
N GLU A 28 -25.29 8.18 -1.79
CA GLU A 28 -24.45 9.28 -2.28
C GLU A 28 -23.15 8.77 -2.89
N LEU A 29 -22.49 7.80 -2.23
CA LEU A 29 -21.31 7.12 -2.77
C LEU A 29 -21.62 6.41 -4.09
N ARG A 30 -22.78 5.74 -4.19
CA ARG A 30 -23.22 5.10 -5.43
C ARG A 30 -23.41 6.12 -6.55
N ARG A 31 -23.98 7.29 -6.25
CA ARG A 31 -24.13 8.38 -7.22
C ARG A 31 -22.78 8.87 -7.72
N ASP A 32 -21.81 9.08 -6.82
CA ASP A 32 -20.46 9.52 -7.18
C ASP A 32 -19.72 8.48 -8.04
N LEU A 33 -19.91 7.19 -7.76
CA LEU A 33 -19.35 6.12 -8.58
C LEU A 33 -19.98 6.06 -9.99
N LEU A 34 -21.25 6.43 -10.13
CA LEU A 34 -21.95 6.47 -11.42
C LEU A 34 -21.64 7.72 -12.25
N VAL A 35 -21.25 8.83 -11.61
CA VAL A 35 -20.91 10.09 -12.28
C VAL A 35 -19.43 10.14 -12.72
N ARG A 36 -18.57 9.29 -12.15
CA ARG A 36 -17.17 9.17 -12.58
C ARG A 36 -17.10 8.53 -13.98
N PRO A 37 -16.43 9.18 -14.98
CA PRO A 37 -16.19 8.54 -16.25
C PRO A 37 -15.29 7.31 -16.05
N PRO A 38 -15.53 6.18 -16.75
CA PRO A 38 -14.71 4.99 -16.61
C PRO A 38 -13.26 5.27 -17.00
N PRO A 39 -12.27 4.60 -16.38
CA PRO A 39 -10.90 4.65 -16.86
C PRO A 39 -10.88 4.21 -18.33
N ARG A 40 -10.08 4.90 -19.16
CA ARG A 40 -9.93 4.57 -20.59
C ARG A 40 -9.59 3.08 -20.71
N PRO A 41 -10.30 2.30 -21.53
CA PRO A 41 -10.07 0.88 -21.62
C PRO A 41 -8.64 0.60 -22.11
N ILE A 42 -7.87 -0.11 -21.30
CA ILE A 42 -6.69 -0.82 -21.77
C ILE A 42 -7.22 -1.81 -22.82
N ALA A 43 -6.70 -1.73 -24.05
CA ALA A 43 -7.17 -2.55 -25.16
C ALA A 43 -7.27 -4.03 -24.74
N SER A 44 -8.49 -4.57 -24.81
CA SER A 44 -8.78 -5.98 -24.57
C SER A 44 -7.93 -6.83 -25.51
N LYS A 45 -6.94 -7.57 -24.98
CA LYS A 45 -6.22 -8.61 -25.72
C LYS A 45 -7.11 -9.80 -26.12
N TYR A 46 -8.37 -9.82 -25.69
CA TYR A 46 -9.34 -10.86 -26.00
C TYR A 46 -10.30 -10.38 -27.10
N ASN A 47 -10.25 -11.06 -28.25
CA ASN A 47 -11.24 -10.94 -29.32
C ASN A 47 -12.06 -12.25 -29.36
N PRO A 48 -13.38 -12.21 -29.10
CA PRO A 48 -14.24 -13.39 -29.11
C PRO A 48 -14.35 -14.07 -30.49
N ASP A 49 -14.05 -13.37 -31.58
CA ASP A 49 -14.09 -13.90 -32.94
C ASP A 49 -12.77 -14.54 -33.39
N GLN A 50 -11.76 -14.60 -32.52
CA GLN A 50 -10.49 -15.27 -32.86
C GLN A 50 -10.69 -16.80 -32.94
N PRO A 51 -10.30 -17.45 -34.06
CA PRO A 51 -10.42 -18.90 -34.23
C PRO A 51 -9.52 -19.63 -33.22
N ARG A 52 -10.11 -20.55 -32.44
CA ARG A 52 -9.40 -21.38 -31.47
C ARG A 52 -9.28 -22.81 -31.96
N VAL A 53 -8.10 -23.39 -31.78
CA VAL A 53 -7.89 -24.83 -31.99
C VAL A 53 -8.65 -25.59 -30.90
N PRO A 54 -9.38 -26.68 -31.20
CA PRO A 54 -10.08 -27.45 -30.19
C PRO A 54 -9.12 -27.97 -29.11
N ALA A 55 -9.59 -28.01 -27.86
CA ALA A 55 -8.80 -28.54 -26.74
C ALA A 55 -8.42 -30.01 -27.03
N GLY A 56 -7.11 -30.27 -27.07
CA GLY A 56 -6.56 -31.63 -27.10
C GLY A 56 -6.92 -32.40 -25.83
N ASN A 57 -7.04 -33.73 -26.00
CA ASN A 57 -7.56 -34.77 -25.08
C ASN A 57 -7.17 -34.63 -23.58
N PRO A 58 -7.98 -35.11 -22.61
CA PRO A 58 -7.72 -34.97 -21.17
C PRO A 58 -6.57 -35.84 -20.61
N ASP A 59 -5.95 -36.71 -21.40
CA ASP A 59 -4.97 -37.71 -20.93
C ASP A 59 -3.51 -37.42 -21.35
N GLY A 60 -3.08 -36.16 -21.32
CA GLY A 60 -1.71 -35.76 -21.68
C GLY A 60 -0.70 -35.90 -20.54
N GLY A 61 -0.27 -37.13 -20.24
CA GLY A 61 0.80 -37.44 -19.29
C GLY A 61 2.19 -37.58 -19.92
N GLN A 62 3.19 -37.18 -19.13
CA GLN A 62 4.65 -37.43 -19.22
C GLN A 62 5.50 -36.65 -20.24
N TRP A 63 6.53 -35.98 -19.70
CA TRP A 63 7.66 -35.45 -20.46
C TRP A 63 8.74 -36.54 -20.60
N THR A 64 9.07 -36.90 -21.83
CA THR A 64 10.25 -37.72 -22.11
C THR A 64 11.50 -36.86 -22.11
N SER A 65 12.55 -37.31 -21.43
CA SER A 65 13.90 -36.75 -21.48
C SER A 65 14.58 -37.12 -22.79
N GLY A 66 14.90 -36.14 -23.63
CA GLY A 66 15.75 -36.31 -24.81
C GLY A 66 16.06 -34.96 -25.43
N GLY A 67 17.32 -34.51 -25.32
CA GLY A 67 17.77 -33.22 -25.83
C GLY A 67 18.01 -33.17 -27.34
N GLY A 68 18.34 -31.97 -27.83
CA GLY A 68 18.93 -31.76 -29.14
C GLY A 68 18.32 -30.60 -29.95
N ASP A 69 18.95 -29.43 -29.82
CA ASP A 69 19.37 -28.47 -30.86
C ASP A 69 18.40 -27.98 -31.97
N GLY A 70 18.46 -26.67 -32.27
CA GLY A 70 17.94 -26.12 -33.54
C GLY A 70 17.20 -24.78 -33.53
N SER A 71 17.92 -23.68 -33.27
CA SER A 71 17.91 -22.36 -33.95
C SER A 71 16.61 -21.61 -34.41
N SER A 72 16.68 -20.28 -34.23
CA SER A 72 16.00 -19.15 -34.90
C SER A 72 14.56 -18.84 -34.47
N GLY A 73 14.19 -17.62 -34.06
CA GLY A 73 14.87 -16.33 -33.95
C GLY A 73 13.80 -15.28 -33.62
N GLU A 74 14.19 -14.28 -32.81
CA GLU A 74 13.55 -12.96 -32.71
C GLU A 74 12.19 -12.86 -31.97
N ASP A 75 12.22 -12.91 -30.62
CA ASP A 75 11.47 -11.94 -29.74
C ASP A 75 11.79 -12.06 -28.22
N SER A 76 12.85 -12.78 -27.80
CA SER A 76 13.12 -13.02 -26.36
C SER A 76 13.81 -11.87 -25.61
N SER A 77 14.38 -10.88 -26.30
CA SER A 77 15.25 -9.89 -25.63
C SER A 77 14.49 -8.92 -24.70
N VAL A 78 13.19 -8.69 -24.94
CA VAL A 78 12.38 -7.78 -24.11
C VAL A 78 11.91 -8.47 -22.83
N LEU A 79 11.72 -9.81 -22.86
CA LEU A 79 11.36 -10.58 -21.68
C LEU A 79 12.60 -10.91 -20.83
N GLU A 80 13.74 -11.17 -21.47
CA GLU A 80 15.01 -11.48 -20.80
C GLU A 80 15.56 -10.25 -20.05
N THR A 81 15.46 -9.05 -20.64
CA THR A 81 15.82 -7.78 -19.96
C THR A 81 14.90 -7.45 -18.77
N ALA A 82 13.64 -7.90 -18.80
CA ALA A 82 12.69 -7.68 -17.68
C ALA A 82 12.92 -8.63 -16.50
N LEU A 83 13.69 -9.70 -16.69
CA LEU A 83 13.96 -10.74 -15.69
C LEU A 83 15.38 -10.68 -15.10
N ASP A 84 16.26 -9.86 -15.67
CA ASP A 84 17.68 -9.72 -15.31
C ASP A 84 17.94 -9.02 -13.94
N GLY A 85 16.89 -8.74 -13.17
CA GLY A 85 16.95 -8.12 -11.84
C GLY A 85 16.12 -8.81 -10.77
N LEU A 86 15.56 -9.99 -11.05
CA LEU A 86 14.85 -10.79 -10.07
C LEU A 86 15.77 -11.91 -9.58
N ASP A 87 16.11 -11.82 -8.29
CA ASP A 87 16.90 -12.79 -7.54
C ASP A 87 16.48 -14.24 -7.87
N ASP A 88 17.47 -15.13 -7.98
CA ASP A 88 17.36 -16.52 -8.46
C ASP A 88 16.44 -17.42 -7.61
N GLY A 89 15.87 -16.90 -6.51
CA GLY A 89 14.83 -17.53 -5.70
C GLY A 89 13.39 -17.37 -6.23
N SER A 90 13.17 -16.63 -7.32
CA SER A 90 11.81 -16.32 -7.83
C SER A 90 11.13 -17.48 -8.61
N LEU A 91 11.87 -18.52 -8.99
CA LEU A 91 11.34 -19.70 -9.69
C LEU A 91 11.11 -20.93 -8.79
N ASP A 92 11.35 -20.82 -7.48
CA ASP A 92 11.20 -21.91 -6.49
C ASP A 92 9.74 -22.24 -6.12
N TRP A 93 8.75 -21.52 -6.66
CA TRP A 93 7.32 -21.79 -6.38
C TRP A 93 6.78 -23.03 -7.11
N ALA A 94 7.45 -23.48 -8.19
CA ALA A 94 7.03 -24.63 -8.99
C ALA A 94 7.46 -25.99 -8.41
N THR A 95 8.44 -26.01 -7.48
CA THR A 95 9.01 -27.24 -6.90
C THR A 95 8.72 -27.41 -5.41
N GLY A 96 8.02 -26.45 -4.79
CA GLY A 96 7.57 -26.55 -3.40
C GLY A 96 8.69 -26.57 -2.37
N ARG A 97 9.84 -25.96 -2.65
CA ARG A 97 11.00 -25.98 -1.76
C ARG A 97 11.53 -24.58 -1.43
N SER A 98 10.68 -23.73 -0.86
CA SER A 98 11.12 -22.44 -0.33
C SER A 98 12.08 -22.63 0.86
N ARG A 99 13.31 -22.14 0.71
CA ARG A 99 14.30 -21.97 1.78
C ARG A 99 13.83 -20.89 2.75
N GLY A 100 13.07 -21.29 3.75
CA GLY A 100 12.59 -20.40 4.79
C GLY A 100 11.46 -21.01 5.58
N GLY A 101 11.70 -22.17 6.21
CA GLY A 101 10.76 -22.76 7.16
C GLY A 101 9.36 -22.99 6.60
N ALA A 102 9.25 -23.75 5.50
CA ALA A 102 7.99 -24.38 5.15
C ALA A 102 7.64 -25.36 6.28
N VAL A 103 6.94 -24.87 7.30
CA VAL A 103 6.32 -25.72 8.30
C VAL A 103 5.34 -26.58 7.51
N ASP A 104 5.67 -27.87 7.37
CA ASP A 104 4.82 -28.79 6.64
C ASP A 104 3.54 -28.96 7.44
N TRP A 105 2.42 -28.50 6.87
CA TRP A 105 1.09 -28.62 7.44
C TRP A 105 0.35 -29.72 6.68
N PRO A 106 0.59 -31.01 7.01
CA PRO A 106 0.07 -32.13 6.22
C PRO A 106 -1.46 -32.16 6.14
N ASN A 107 -2.14 -31.58 7.12
CA ASN A 107 -3.61 -31.54 7.19
C ASN A 107 -4.21 -30.18 6.77
N ALA A 108 -3.42 -29.26 6.21
CA ALA A 108 -3.93 -27.95 5.79
C ALA A 108 -4.72 -28.05 4.48
N THR A 109 -5.97 -27.56 4.50
CA THR A 109 -6.82 -27.45 3.30
C THR A 109 -6.21 -26.48 2.26
N PRO A 110 -6.54 -26.63 0.96
CA PRO A 110 -6.09 -25.67 -0.06
C PRO A 110 -6.46 -24.22 0.27
N ALA A 111 -7.66 -23.98 0.82
CA ALA A 111 -8.11 -22.66 1.24
C ALA A 111 -7.27 -22.07 2.39
N GLN A 112 -6.84 -22.91 3.35
CA GLN A 112 -5.94 -22.47 4.43
C GLN A 112 -4.56 -22.11 3.90
N ARG A 113 -4.01 -22.90 2.97
CA ARG A 113 -2.72 -22.61 2.32
C ARG A 113 -2.75 -21.29 1.57
N ALA A 114 -3.80 -21.04 0.79
CA ALA A 114 -3.99 -19.77 0.08
C ALA A 114 -4.09 -18.57 1.05
N ARG A 115 -4.85 -18.71 2.14
CA ARG A 115 -4.94 -17.67 3.19
C ARG A 115 -3.61 -17.40 3.87
N LEU A 116 -2.81 -18.44 4.14
CA LEU A 116 -1.48 -18.30 4.72
C LEU A 116 -0.57 -17.46 3.80
N VAL A 117 -0.45 -17.84 2.52
CA VAL A 117 0.37 -17.10 1.55
C VAL A 117 -0.08 -15.65 1.41
N ALA A 118 -1.39 -15.42 1.27
CA ALA A 118 -1.92 -14.06 1.19
C ALA A 118 -1.59 -13.23 2.44
N SER A 119 -1.75 -13.83 3.63
CA SER A 119 -1.44 -13.16 4.90
C SER A 119 0.05 -12.86 5.04
N GLU A 120 0.93 -13.74 4.57
CA GLU A 120 2.37 -13.57 4.64
C GLU A 120 2.84 -12.43 3.73
N LEU A 121 2.35 -12.39 2.49
CA LEU A 121 2.65 -11.29 1.56
C LEU A 121 2.17 -9.95 2.12
N GLN A 122 0.99 -9.90 2.73
CA GLN A 122 0.48 -8.70 3.41
C GLN A 122 1.37 -8.27 4.58
N ALA A 123 1.77 -9.21 5.44
CA ALA A 123 2.65 -8.94 6.57
C ALA A 123 4.01 -8.42 6.10
N GLN A 124 4.65 -9.09 5.14
CA GLN A 124 5.94 -8.67 4.58
C GLN A 124 5.87 -7.27 3.94
N ALA A 125 4.81 -6.97 3.18
CA ALA A 125 4.60 -5.65 2.60
C ALA A 125 4.42 -4.55 3.66
N ALA A 126 3.62 -4.81 4.69
CA ALA A 126 3.38 -3.87 5.78
C ALA A 126 4.66 -3.61 6.60
N ILE A 127 5.42 -4.66 6.91
CA ILE A 127 6.71 -4.55 7.62
C ILE A 127 7.72 -3.75 6.80
N ARG A 128 7.84 -4.05 5.49
CA ARG A 128 8.75 -3.33 4.58
C ARG A 128 8.41 -1.84 4.57
N ARG A 129 7.13 -1.48 4.54
CA ARG A 129 6.69 -0.08 4.56
C ARG A 129 7.09 0.66 5.83
N VAL A 130 7.05 -0.01 6.98
CA VAL A 130 7.59 0.56 8.23
C VAL A 130 9.11 0.70 8.14
N GLN A 131 9.80 -0.32 7.64
CA GLN A 131 11.26 -0.36 7.57
C GLN A 131 11.87 0.62 6.57
N GLU A 132 11.13 1.04 5.54
CA GLU A 132 11.48 2.19 4.71
C GLU A 132 11.67 3.47 5.53
N ILE A 133 11.00 3.57 6.69
CA ILE A 133 11.00 4.72 7.61
C ILE A 133 11.86 4.47 8.85
N ASP A 134 11.71 3.30 9.45
CA ASP A 134 12.36 2.84 10.66
C ASP A 134 12.98 1.47 10.40
N ALA A 135 14.16 1.47 9.78
CA ALA A 135 14.84 0.26 9.30
C ALA A 135 15.11 -0.80 10.38
N ARG A 136 15.11 -0.41 11.67
CA ARG A 136 15.36 -1.33 12.79
C ARG A 136 14.08 -1.93 13.37
N TRP A 137 12.92 -1.42 13.00
CA TRP A 137 11.66 -1.89 13.54
C TRP A 137 11.37 -3.34 13.11
N LYS A 138 10.87 -4.13 14.07
CA LYS A 138 10.38 -5.49 13.87
C LYS A 138 9.07 -5.66 14.64
N PRO A 139 8.11 -6.42 14.11
CA PRO A 139 6.91 -6.75 14.87
C PRO A 139 7.30 -7.54 16.12
N PRO A 140 6.69 -7.28 17.29
CA PRO A 140 6.83 -8.11 18.47
C PRO A 140 6.53 -9.58 18.15
N ALA A 141 7.31 -10.49 18.73
CA ALA A 141 7.10 -11.92 18.56
C ALA A 141 5.72 -12.34 19.11
N SER A 142 5.02 -13.17 18.36
CA SER A 142 3.82 -13.89 18.81
C SER A 142 4.12 -15.38 18.89
N ILE A 143 3.49 -16.05 19.85
CA ILE A 143 3.51 -17.52 19.96
C ILE A 143 2.19 -17.99 19.37
N SER A 144 2.25 -18.78 18.30
CA SER A 144 1.07 -19.32 17.65
C SER A 144 1.37 -20.72 17.11
N GLU A 145 0.41 -21.63 17.26
CA GLU A 145 0.50 -23.01 16.78
C GLU A 145 -0.45 -23.24 15.61
N GLY A 146 -0.08 -24.14 14.69
CA GLY A 146 -0.91 -24.50 13.55
C GLY A 146 -0.96 -23.43 12.45
N ILE A 147 -1.58 -23.80 11.32
CA ILE A 147 -1.72 -22.91 10.16
C ILE A 147 -2.60 -21.68 10.45
N GLU A 148 -3.69 -21.83 11.20
CA GLU A 148 -4.54 -20.69 11.59
C GLU A 148 -3.81 -19.76 12.58
N GLY A 149 -2.95 -20.32 13.46
CA GLY A 149 -2.09 -19.53 14.31
C GLY A 149 -1.08 -18.70 13.51
N ALA A 150 -0.44 -19.31 12.50
CA ALA A 150 0.46 -18.59 11.60
C ALA A 150 -0.25 -17.48 10.83
N ILE A 151 -1.46 -17.72 10.31
CA ILE A 151 -2.30 -16.69 9.68
C ILE A 151 -2.60 -15.55 10.67
N ALA A 152 -3.00 -15.87 11.89
CA ALA A 152 -3.30 -14.87 12.92
C ALA A 152 -2.06 -14.04 13.31
N THR A 153 -0.88 -14.67 13.36
CA THR A 153 0.42 -14.01 13.58
C THR A 153 0.74 -13.03 12.46
N ASN A 154 0.59 -13.44 11.19
CA ASN A 154 0.81 -12.56 10.04
C ASN A 154 -0.16 -11.35 10.08
N GLN A 155 -1.44 -11.59 10.35
CA GLN A 155 -2.43 -10.52 10.49
C GLN A 155 -2.14 -9.59 11.67
N ALA A 156 -1.60 -10.11 12.78
CA ALA A 156 -1.17 -9.30 13.91
C ALA A 156 0.02 -8.40 13.53
N ALA A 157 0.99 -8.94 12.79
CA ALA A 157 2.12 -8.17 12.28
C ALA A 157 1.67 -7.01 11.38
N VAL A 158 0.66 -7.22 10.51
CA VAL A 158 0.04 -6.14 9.70
C VAL A 158 -0.51 -5.03 10.61
N ARG A 159 -1.35 -5.37 11.60
CA ARG A 159 -1.94 -4.37 12.51
C ARG A 159 -0.89 -3.60 13.30
N GLN A 160 0.17 -4.28 13.73
CA GLN A 160 1.29 -3.67 14.43
C GLN A 160 2.07 -2.71 13.52
N ALA A 161 2.33 -3.11 12.27
CA ALA A 161 2.99 -2.28 11.29
C ALA A 161 2.18 -1.02 10.97
N GLU A 162 0.87 -1.15 10.73
CA GLU A 162 -0.02 -0.01 10.51
C GLU A 162 -0.05 0.95 11.71
N THR A 163 -0.06 0.40 12.93
CA THR A 163 -0.01 1.21 14.14
C THR A 163 1.29 1.97 14.24
N ARG A 164 2.42 1.32 13.93
CA ARG A 164 3.73 1.98 13.87
C ARG A 164 3.77 3.07 12.82
N LEU A 165 3.19 2.87 11.64
CA LEU A 165 3.08 3.91 10.62
C LEU A 165 2.27 5.11 11.13
N ARG A 166 1.14 4.88 11.81
CA ARG A 166 0.34 5.96 12.42
C ARG A 166 1.11 6.72 13.50
N GLU A 167 1.89 6.03 14.33
CA GLU A 167 2.77 6.67 15.32
C GLU A 167 3.81 7.57 14.66
N LEU A 168 4.51 7.04 13.64
CA LEU A 168 5.50 7.78 12.87
C LEU A 168 4.87 9.03 12.23
N GLN A 169 3.70 8.89 11.60
CA GLN A 169 2.92 10.00 11.05
C GLN A 169 2.55 11.03 12.11
N GLY A 170 2.12 10.58 13.30
CA GLY A 170 1.81 11.45 14.44
C GLY A 170 3.01 12.29 14.91
N THR A 171 4.22 11.73 14.80
CA THR A 171 5.48 12.45 15.07
C THR A 171 5.97 13.30 13.90
N GLY A 172 5.26 13.29 12.77
CA GLY A 172 5.62 14.06 11.58
C GLY A 172 6.62 13.36 10.65
N ILE A 173 6.77 12.04 10.76
CA ILE A 173 7.60 11.23 9.86
C ILE A 173 6.67 10.45 8.91
N GLY A 174 6.92 10.56 7.61
CA GLY A 174 6.14 9.90 6.58
C GLY A 174 4.97 10.74 6.05
N PRO A 175 4.39 10.36 4.90
CA PRO A 175 3.19 10.99 4.37
C PRO A 175 2.04 10.87 5.36
N GLY A 176 1.27 11.93 5.53
CA GLY A 176 0.13 11.99 6.45
C GLY A 176 -1.15 11.36 5.88
N PRO A 177 -2.26 11.34 6.64
CA PRO A 177 -3.50 10.66 6.23
C PRO A 177 -4.21 11.28 5.02
N PHE A 178 -3.88 12.52 4.65
CA PHE A 178 -4.44 13.20 3.47
C PHE A 178 -3.47 13.18 2.27
N ALA A 179 -2.39 12.40 2.35
CA ALA A 179 -1.40 12.25 1.29
C ALA A 179 -1.95 11.39 0.13
N GLN A 180 -2.62 12.03 -0.84
CA GLN A 180 -3.21 11.35 -2.00
C GLN A 180 -2.27 11.28 -3.20
N GLU A 181 -1.61 12.40 -3.51
CA GLU A 181 -0.73 12.54 -4.66
C GLU A 181 0.54 13.31 -4.27
N SER A 182 1.61 13.14 -5.05
CA SER A 182 2.90 13.73 -4.77
C SER A 182 3.76 13.77 -6.04
N ILE A 183 4.82 14.58 -6.02
CA ILE A 183 5.85 14.59 -7.08
C ILE A 183 7.16 13.94 -6.58
N PRO A 184 8.02 13.41 -7.46
CA PRO A 184 9.36 13.02 -7.07
C PRO A 184 10.18 14.26 -6.64
N ALA A 185 10.99 14.12 -5.59
CA ALA A 185 11.93 15.16 -5.19
C ALA A 185 13.18 15.08 -6.09
N ARG A 186 13.49 16.14 -6.83
CA ARG A 186 14.73 16.21 -7.63
C ARG A 186 16.01 16.19 -6.78
N SER A 187 15.90 16.70 -5.55
CA SER A 187 17.01 16.84 -4.61
C SER A 187 16.48 17.09 -3.20
N MET A 188 17.40 17.10 -2.25
CA MET A 188 17.12 17.43 -0.85
C MET A 188 17.05 18.95 -0.60
N GLY A 189 17.17 19.76 -1.66
CA GLY A 189 17.03 21.21 -1.58
C GLY A 189 15.61 21.65 -1.25
N ARG A 190 15.47 22.61 -0.34
CA ARG A 190 14.15 23.16 0.07
C ARG A 190 13.46 24.04 -0.98
N LYS A 191 14.23 24.54 -1.95
CA LYS A 191 13.71 25.44 -3.00
C LYS A 191 13.16 24.60 -4.15
N LEU A 192 11.85 24.67 -4.35
CA LEU A 192 11.18 24.12 -5.52
C LEU A 192 11.46 24.98 -6.76
N GLN A 193 11.59 24.32 -7.91
CA GLN A 193 11.46 24.98 -9.21
C GLN A 193 10.01 25.41 -9.44
N ARG A 194 9.78 26.24 -10.45
CA ARG A 194 8.47 26.83 -10.70
C ARG A 194 7.42 25.76 -11.00
N GLU A 195 7.79 24.79 -11.82
CA GLU A 195 6.95 23.68 -12.26
C GLU A 195 6.62 22.76 -11.08
N GLU A 196 7.63 22.44 -10.25
CA GLU A 196 7.45 21.68 -9.01
C GLU A 196 6.48 22.41 -8.05
N GLN A 197 6.63 23.72 -7.90
CA GLN A 197 5.78 24.52 -7.04
C GLN A 197 4.33 24.60 -7.56
N GLN A 198 4.15 24.74 -8.87
CA GLN A 198 2.82 24.72 -9.50
C GLN A 198 2.12 23.39 -9.26
N GLU A 199 2.84 22.29 -9.41
CA GLU A 199 2.28 20.96 -9.21
C GLU A 199 1.96 20.68 -7.74
N ILE A 200 2.84 21.07 -6.82
CA ILE A 200 2.54 21.02 -5.38
C ILE A 200 1.31 21.87 -5.02
N ASN A 201 1.15 23.04 -5.63
CA ASN A 201 -0.04 23.86 -5.43
C ASN A 201 -1.30 23.22 -6.02
N ARG A 202 -1.22 22.59 -7.20
CA ARG A 202 -2.33 21.85 -7.81
C ARG A 202 -2.78 20.70 -6.91
N ILE A 203 -1.84 19.89 -6.43
CA ILE A 203 -2.11 18.77 -5.53
C ILE A 203 -2.71 19.30 -4.22
N GLY A 204 -2.10 20.33 -3.61
CA GLY A 204 -2.57 20.89 -2.35
C GLY A 204 -3.93 21.58 -2.43
N SER A 205 -4.26 22.20 -3.58
CA SER A 205 -5.61 22.76 -3.79
C SER A 205 -6.66 21.68 -4.04
N THR A 206 -6.28 20.54 -4.62
CA THR A 206 -7.19 19.42 -4.92
C THR A 206 -7.46 18.56 -3.68
N TYR A 207 -6.42 18.16 -2.96
CA TYR A 207 -6.50 17.19 -1.85
C TYR A 207 -6.18 17.78 -0.48
N GLY A 208 -5.71 19.04 -0.44
CA GLY A 208 -5.30 19.68 0.79
C GLY A 208 -3.87 19.34 1.23
N CYS A 209 -3.50 19.94 2.35
CA CYS A 209 -2.30 19.62 3.11
C CYS A 209 -2.28 18.13 3.47
N HIS A 210 -1.18 17.43 3.16
CA HIS A 210 -1.09 15.98 3.35
C HIS A 210 -1.22 15.53 4.81
N THR A 211 -1.04 16.43 5.78
CA THR A 211 -1.15 16.14 7.21
C THR A 211 -2.53 16.43 7.79
N CYS A 212 -3.17 17.55 7.42
CA CYS A 212 -4.41 18.00 8.05
C CYS A 212 -5.57 18.27 7.08
N GLY A 213 -5.36 18.08 5.78
CA GLY A 213 -6.38 18.23 4.74
C GLY A 213 -6.75 19.66 4.37
N THR A 214 -6.18 20.69 5.03
CA THR A 214 -6.52 22.09 4.69
C THR A 214 -6.11 22.44 3.26
N SER A 215 -7.01 23.06 2.50
CA SER A 215 -6.72 23.63 1.18
C SER A 215 -6.02 24.99 1.26
N GLN A 216 -5.81 25.54 2.46
CA GLN A 216 -5.14 26.82 2.65
C GLN A 216 -3.65 26.63 2.99
N PRO A 217 -2.73 27.16 2.17
CA PRO A 217 -1.31 26.98 2.39
C PRO A 217 -0.76 27.74 3.62
N GLY A 218 -1.32 28.91 3.91
CA GLY A 218 -0.90 29.77 5.03
C GLY A 218 0.46 30.46 4.87
N THR A 219 1.17 30.28 3.74
CA THR A 219 2.35 31.09 3.42
C THR A 219 1.96 32.46 2.86
N LYS A 220 2.82 33.48 3.04
CA LYS A 220 2.55 34.84 2.51
C LYS A 220 2.38 34.89 0.99
N ALA A 221 3.06 33.98 0.28
CA ALA A 221 2.98 33.89 -1.18
C ALA A 221 1.77 33.07 -1.68
N GLY A 222 0.96 32.49 -0.78
CA GLY A 222 -0.16 31.63 -1.16
C GLY A 222 0.25 30.28 -1.75
N ASN A 223 1.47 29.82 -1.49
CA ASN A 223 2.02 28.56 -1.98
C ASN A 223 2.07 27.49 -0.89
N PHE A 224 1.76 26.24 -1.24
CA PHE A 224 2.03 25.09 -0.37
C PHE A 224 3.54 24.86 -0.26
N VAL A 225 3.98 24.41 0.92
CA VAL A 225 5.35 23.97 1.13
C VAL A 225 5.48 22.57 0.54
N GLY A 226 6.48 22.35 -0.32
CA GLY A 226 6.84 21.00 -0.76
C GLY A 226 7.58 20.27 0.35
N ASP A 227 6.91 19.31 0.97
CA ASP A 227 7.42 18.58 2.13
C ASP A 227 8.09 17.28 1.70
N HIS A 228 9.39 17.17 1.99
CA HIS A 228 10.16 15.96 1.72
C HIS A 228 9.72 14.83 2.64
N GLN A 229 9.16 13.78 2.05
CA GLN A 229 8.85 12.53 2.73
C GLN A 229 9.70 11.39 2.13
N LEU A 230 10.60 10.78 2.92
CA LEU A 230 10.91 11.09 4.32
C LEU A 230 11.67 12.41 4.51
N PRO A 231 11.66 13.00 5.72
CA PRO A 231 12.42 14.22 5.96
C PRO A 231 13.92 14.04 5.75
N ASN A 232 14.59 15.10 5.29
CA ASN A 232 16.03 15.09 4.99
C ASN A 232 16.94 14.66 6.16
N ALA A 233 16.45 14.76 7.39
CA ALA A 233 17.17 14.33 8.59
C ALA A 233 17.26 12.81 8.75
N ILE A 234 16.40 12.07 8.05
CA ILE A 234 16.18 10.63 8.24
C ILE A 234 16.68 9.85 7.02
N VAL A 235 16.49 10.39 5.81
CA VAL A 235 16.94 9.75 4.57
C VAL A 235 18.47 9.69 4.49
N THR A 236 19.01 8.56 4.02
CA THR A 236 20.43 8.42 3.69
C THR A 236 20.78 9.27 2.46
N PRO A 237 22.01 9.81 2.34
CA PRO A 237 22.41 10.56 1.16
C PRO A 237 22.18 9.74 -0.13
N GLY A 238 21.47 10.32 -1.10
CA GLY A 238 21.11 9.66 -2.35
C GLY A 238 19.79 8.87 -2.32
N GLY A 239 19.11 8.78 -1.17
CA GLY A 239 17.78 8.18 -1.07
C GLY A 239 16.74 8.96 -1.87
N SER A 240 15.86 8.26 -2.57
CA SER A 240 14.73 8.89 -3.26
C SER A 240 13.71 9.41 -2.23
N GLN A 241 13.16 10.59 -2.51
CA GLN A 241 12.14 11.22 -1.68
C GLN A 241 10.99 11.69 -2.57
N ARG A 242 9.83 11.85 -1.94
CA ARG A 242 8.66 12.43 -2.60
C ARG A 242 8.28 13.73 -1.90
N LEU A 243 7.74 14.67 -2.66
CA LEU A 243 7.25 15.95 -2.17
C LEU A 243 5.73 15.93 -2.09
N PHE A 244 5.20 16.24 -0.93
CA PHE A 244 3.76 16.37 -0.68
C PHE A 244 3.40 17.83 -0.34
N PRO A 245 2.18 18.29 -0.65
CA PRO A 245 1.75 19.64 -0.28
C PRO A 245 1.54 19.75 1.23
N HIS A 246 2.14 20.75 1.84
CA HIS A 246 2.09 20.96 3.29
C HIS A 246 1.75 22.42 3.59
N CYS A 247 0.78 22.64 4.47
CA CYS A 247 0.49 24.00 4.94
C CYS A 247 1.60 24.47 5.91
N LEU A 248 1.77 25.78 6.00
CA LEU A 248 2.84 26.38 6.80
C LEU A 248 2.79 25.96 8.27
N SER A 249 1.60 25.89 8.86
CA SER A 249 1.44 25.54 10.28
C SER A 249 1.87 24.10 10.57
N CYS A 250 1.50 23.15 9.71
CA CYS A 250 1.90 21.75 9.86
C CYS A 250 3.39 21.56 9.51
N SER A 251 3.92 22.26 8.49
CA SER A 251 5.34 22.23 8.13
C SER A 251 6.24 22.69 9.28
N LEU A 252 5.90 23.82 9.93
CA LEU A 252 6.62 24.31 11.10
C LEU A 252 6.56 23.33 12.28
N ARG A 253 5.38 22.74 12.53
CA ARG A 253 5.19 21.74 13.58
C ARG A 253 6.03 20.49 13.34
N GLN A 254 6.10 20.02 12.09
CA GLN A 254 6.91 18.87 11.70
C GLN A 254 8.40 19.16 11.89
N GLY A 255 8.88 20.32 11.42
CA GLY A 255 10.26 20.76 11.59
C GLY A 255 10.70 20.84 13.05
N GLY A 256 9.81 21.31 13.94
CA GLY A 256 10.05 21.31 15.39
C GLY A 256 10.24 19.90 15.97
N ARG A 257 9.37 18.94 15.59
CA ARG A 257 9.46 17.54 16.06
C ARG A 257 10.72 16.83 15.55
N ILE A 258 11.05 17.00 14.27
CA ILE A 258 12.26 16.43 13.66
C ILE A 258 13.52 16.96 14.34
N THR A 259 13.57 18.27 14.61
CA THR A 259 14.69 18.88 15.33
C THR A 259 14.81 18.30 16.74
N GLY A 260 13.70 18.16 17.48
CA GLY A 260 13.69 17.54 18.81
C GLY A 260 14.15 16.07 18.84
N MET A 261 13.98 15.32 17.75
CA MET A 261 14.47 13.94 17.64
C MET A 261 15.99 13.84 17.44
N LYS A 262 16.61 14.81 16.76
CA LYS A 262 18.07 14.84 16.55
C LYS A 262 18.86 14.97 17.86
N TRP A 263 18.25 15.52 18.91
CA TRP A 263 18.87 15.71 20.24
C TRP A 263 18.61 14.55 21.21
N ARG A 264 17.91 13.49 20.78
CA ARG A 264 17.58 12.30 21.59
C ARG A 264 18.27 11.03 21.10
N ARG A 265 19.24 11.16 20.20
CA ARG A 265 20.12 10.07 19.77
C ARG A 265 21.50 10.23 20.39
#